data_AF-A0A919XMI4-F1
#
_entry.id   AF-A0A919XMI4-F1
#
_cell.length_a   1.000
_cell.length_b   1.000
_cell.length_c   1.000
_cell.angle_alpha   90.00
_cell.angle_beta   90.00
_cell.angle_gamma   90.00
#
_symmetry.space_group_name_H-M   'P 1'
#
loop_
_entity.id
_entity.type
_entity.pdbx_description
1 polymer ?
#
loop_
_entity_poly.entity_id
_entity_poly.type
_entity_poly.pdbx_seq_one_letter_code
_entity_poly.pdbx_strand_id
1 'polypeptide(L)'
;MAERTSAKKLTVNELIVQKLKETFDRKGTSPDEGSNVWVMAAAAKPFREGEENGLSQEPGSRRPTHRVRVVLRTSDAQEANPYVDGSDFFLEVDERQQSAEFVWEEESFADAPHLHGSEVLTAIRWTSEPDEALLCVRLEDPFQTRTDQAKLGEATRQGTSEGDETWT
;
A
#
# COMPACT_ATOMS: atom_id res chain seq x y z
N MET A 1 -10.47 -7.96 39.23
CA MET A 1 -9.55 -6.88 38.82
C MET A 1 -8.92 -7.33 37.52
N ALA A 2 -9.41 -6.84 36.37
CA ALA A 2 -8.86 -7.21 35.08
C ALA A 2 -7.60 -6.37 34.84
N GLU A 3 -6.48 -7.04 34.58
CA GLU A 3 -5.24 -6.39 34.16
C GLU A 3 -5.50 -5.65 32.86
N ARG A 4 -5.38 -4.31 32.89
CA ARG A 4 -5.36 -3.52 31.67
C ARG A 4 -4.02 -3.81 30.99
N THR A 5 -4.03 -4.68 29.98
CA THR A 5 -2.91 -4.85 29.06
C THR A 5 -2.52 -3.48 28.54
N SER A 6 -1.32 -3.02 28.87
CA SER A 6 -0.77 -1.77 28.34
C SER A 6 -0.77 -1.88 26.82
N ALA A 7 -1.53 -1.01 26.14
CA ALA A 7 -1.58 -1.04 24.69
C ALA A 7 -0.17 -0.82 24.13
N LYS A 8 0.28 -1.74 23.26
CA LYS A 8 1.59 -1.63 22.59
C LYS A 8 1.63 -0.31 21.84
N LYS A 9 2.64 0.52 22.11
CA LYS A 9 2.92 1.73 21.31
C LYS A 9 3.45 1.33 19.93
N LEU A 10 2.93 1.98 18.90
CA LEU A 10 3.33 1.84 17.53
C LEU A 10 4.49 2.78 17.21
N THR A 11 5.41 2.28 16.40
CA THR A 11 6.48 3.06 15.77
C THR A 11 5.92 3.99 14.69
N VAL A 12 6.71 4.97 14.26
CA VAL A 12 6.37 5.88 13.14
C VAL A 12 5.92 5.11 11.89
N ASN A 13 6.67 4.06 11.50
CA ASN A 13 6.35 3.25 10.33
C ASN A 13 5.04 2.48 10.51
N GLU A 14 4.78 1.92 11.70
CA GLU A 14 3.52 1.24 12.00
C GLU A 14 2.33 2.21 11.96
N LEU A 15 2.49 3.44 12.47
CA LEU A 15 1.46 4.49 12.40
C LEU A 15 1.14 4.89 10.95
N ILE A 16 2.17 5.08 10.12
CA ILE A 16 1.99 5.37 8.69
C ILE A 16 1.22 4.24 8.01
N VAL A 17 1.68 2.99 8.16
CA VAL A 17 1.03 1.83 7.52
C VAL A 17 -0.42 1.69 7.99
N GLN A 18 -0.68 1.89 9.29
CA GLN A 18 -2.04 1.85 9.82
C GLN A 18 -2.92 2.92 9.15
N LYS A 19 -2.47 4.18 9.11
CA LYS A 19 -3.24 5.28 8.53
C LYS A 19 -3.54 5.06 7.04
N LEU A 20 -2.57 4.57 6.28
CA LEU A 20 -2.75 4.24 4.86
C LEU A 20 -3.82 3.17 4.67
N LYS A 21 -3.76 2.07 5.44
CA LYS A 21 -4.75 0.99 5.37
C LYS A 21 -6.13 1.47 5.77
N GLU A 22 -6.26 2.21 6.86
CA GLU A 22 -7.55 2.77 7.31
C GLU A 22 -8.19 3.68 6.25
N THR A 23 -7.38 4.34 5.43
CA THR A 23 -7.85 5.30 4.42
C THR A 23 -8.17 4.64 3.09
N PHE A 24 -7.32 3.71 2.63
CA PHE A 24 -7.42 3.16 1.28
C PHE A 24 -7.96 1.73 1.21
N ASP A 25 -7.72 0.91 2.24
CA ASP A 25 -8.17 -0.48 2.21
C ASP A 25 -9.69 -0.51 2.36
N ARG A 26 -10.37 -0.82 1.26
CA ARG A 26 -11.82 -0.99 1.22
C ARG A 26 -12.17 -2.23 0.41
N LYS A 27 -13.07 -3.03 0.96
CA LYS A 27 -13.67 -4.14 0.24
C LYS A 27 -14.88 -3.63 -0.53
N GLY A 28 -15.00 -4.02 -1.80
CA GLY A 28 -16.25 -3.84 -2.54
C GLY A 28 -17.37 -4.64 -1.88
N THR A 29 -18.57 -4.06 -1.76
CA THR A 29 -19.73 -4.74 -1.14
C THR A 29 -20.37 -5.80 -2.04
N SER A 30 -20.20 -5.70 -3.36
CA SER A 30 -20.69 -6.68 -4.33
C SER A 30 -19.99 -6.50 -5.69
N PRO A 31 -20.10 -7.46 -6.64
CA PRO A 31 -19.51 -7.34 -7.97
C PRO A 31 -19.95 -6.09 -8.74
N ASP A 32 -21.13 -5.56 -8.41
CA ASP A 32 -21.74 -4.40 -9.06
C ASP A 32 -21.57 -3.08 -8.27
N GLU A 33 -21.12 -3.13 -7.01
CA GLU A 33 -21.05 -1.95 -6.11
C GLU A 33 -19.63 -1.45 -5.82
N GLY A 34 -18.60 -2.07 -6.40
CA GLY A 34 -17.26 -1.48 -6.45
C GLY A 34 -16.12 -2.48 -6.36
N SER A 35 -14.96 -2.03 -6.84
CA SER A 35 -13.70 -2.77 -6.74
C SER A 35 -13.16 -2.75 -5.31
N ASN A 36 -12.53 -3.84 -4.90
CA ASN A 36 -11.63 -3.82 -3.75
C ASN A 36 -10.49 -2.84 -4.05
N VAL A 37 -10.08 -2.08 -3.06
CA VAL A 37 -8.89 -1.23 -3.13
C VAL A 37 -8.04 -1.56 -1.92
N TRP A 38 -6.73 -1.68 -2.12
CA TRP A 38 -5.80 -1.81 -1.01
C TRP A 38 -4.45 -1.21 -1.34
N VAL A 39 -3.72 -0.88 -0.29
CA VAL A 39 -2.32 -0.48 -0.38
C VAL A 39 -1.50 -1.72 -0.74
N MET A 40 -0.97 -1.77 -1.97
CA MET A 40 -0.08 -2.86 -2.40
C MET A 40 1.35 -2.60 -1.96
N ALA A 41 1.81 -1.36 -2.11
CA ALA A 41 3.14 -0.96 -1.69
C ALA A 41 3.13 0.47 -1.17
N ALA A 42 4.03 0.75 -0.24
CA ALA A 42 4.27 2.11 0.22
C ALA A 42 5.75 2.33 0.53
N ALA A 43 6.24 3.51 0.20
CA ALA A 43 7.53 4.00 0.63
C ALA A 43 7.40 5.33 1.36
N ALA A 44 8.04 5.45 2.53
CA ALA A 44 7.98 6.67 3.34
C ALA A 44 9.38 7.27 3.50
N LYS A 45 9.45 8.59 3.36
CA LYS A 45 10.65 9.39 3.61
C LYS A 45 10.31 10.53 4.57
N PRO A 46 11.03 10.68 5.71
CA PRO A 46 10.90 11.86 6.55
C PRO A 46 11.50 13.08 5.84
N PHE A 47 10.90 14.24 6.04
CA PHE A 47 11.49 15.50 5.61
C PHE A 47 12.68 15.87 6.49
N ARG A 48 13.78 16.32 5.88
CA ARG A 48 14.93 16.84 6.64
C ARG A 48 14.65 18.25 7.13
N GLU A 49 15.22 18.59 8.27
CA GLU A 49 15.19 19.96 8.77
C GLU A 49 15.88 20.89 7.77
N GLY A 50 15.20 21.97 7.36
CA GLY A 50 15.69 22.91 6.35
C GLY A 50 15.55 22.45 4.89
N GLU A 51 14.98 21.27 4.61
CA GLU A 51 14.64 20.88 3.23
C GLU A 51 13.54 21.82 2.72
N GLU A 52 13.83 22.56 1.65
CA GLU A 52 12.80 23.30 0.92
C GLU A 52 11.95 22.27 0.18
N ASN A 53 10.80 21.96 0.76
CA ASN A 53 9.91 20.95 0.20
C ASN A 53 9.19 21.43 -1.08
N GLY A 54 9.56 22.61 -1.61
CA GLY A 54 8.95 23.23 -2.80
C GLY A 54 7.50 23.69 -2.61
N LEU A 55 7.01 23.74 -1.36
CA LEU A 55 5.59 23.85 -1.04
C LEU A 55 5.35 25.11 -0.22
N SER A 56 4.42 25.95 -0.70
CA SER A 56 4.11 27.26 -0.13
C SER A 56 3.74 27.14 1.34
N GLN A 57 4.50 27.85 2.19
CA GLN A 57 4.24 27.94 3.62
C GLN A 57 3.07 28.91 3.86
N GLU A 58 1.85 28.47 3.55
CA GLU A 58 0.68 29.23 3.98
C GLU A 58 0.66 29.26 5.52
N PRO A 59 0.63 30.46 6.14
CA PRO A 59 0.68 30.58 7.59
C PRO A 59 -0.52 29.87 8.22
N GLY A 60 -0.24 28.88 9.08
CA GLY A 60 -1.28 28.08 9.76
C GLY A 60 -1.55 26.71 9.15
N SER A 61 -0.96 26.37 8.01
CA SER A 61 -1.00 25.01 7.48
C SER A 61 -0.14 24.05 8.33
N ARG A 62 -0.67 22.86 8.62
CA ARG A 62 0.09 21.82 9.33
C ARG A 62 1.21 21.33 8.43
N ARG A 63 2.45 21.37 8.93
CA ARG A 63 3.64 20.97 8.17
C ARG A 63 3.74 19.44 8.15
N PRO A 64 3.89 18.80 6.99
CA PRO A 64 4.14 17.36 6.97
C PRO A 64 5.51 17.04 7.53
N THR A 65 5.56 15.87 8.18
CA THR A 65 6.78 15.25 8.69
C THR A 65 7.33 14.21 7.73
N HIS A 66 6.46 13.62 6.90
CA HIS A 66 6.80 12.56 5.96
C HIS A 66 6.13 12.80 4.61
N ARG A 67 6.84 12.45 3.53
CA ARG A 67 6.26 12.16 2.23
C ARG A 67 6.15 10.65 2.08
N VAL A 68 5.00 10.19 1.60
CA VAL A 68 4.72 8.77 1.41
C VAL A 68 4.26 8.52 0.00
N ARG A 69 5.02 7.73 -0.73
CA ARG A 69 4.66 7.20 -2.03
C ARG A 69 3.84 5.94 -1.84
N VAL A 70 2.63 5.91 -2.39
CA VAL A 70 1.69 4.80 -2.19
C VAL A 70 1.28 4.26 -3.54
N VAL A 71 1.31 2.94 -3.67
CA VAL A 71 0.76 2.20 -4.80
C VAL A 71 -0.50 1.49 -4.35
N LEU A 72 -1.61 1.83 -4.99
CA LEU A 72 -2.92 1.25 -4.77
C LEU A 72 -3.21 0.25 -5.86
N ARG A 73 -3.74 -0.90 -5.47
CA ARG A 73 -4.27 -1.88 -6.40
C ARG A 73 -5.78 -1.95 -6.27
N THR A 74 -6.44 -2.08 -7.41
CA THR A 74 -7.85 -2.38 -7.49
C THR A 74 -8.03 -3.86 -7.85
N SER A 75 -9.07 -4.52 -7.39
CA SER A 75 -9.52 -5.79 -7.96
C SER A 75 -11.03 -5.79 -8.02
N ASP A 76 -11.60 -6.48 -8.98
CA ASP A 76 -13.01 -6.81 -8.88
C ASP A 76 -13.19 -8.10 -8.06
N ALA A 77 -14.43 -8.57 -7.94
CA ALA A 77 -14.77 -9.77 -7.19
C ALA A 77 -14.34 -11.08 -7.88
N GLN A 78 -13.89 -11.02 -9.14
CA GLN A 78 -13.56 -12.19 -9.96
C GLN A 78 -12.07 -12.31 -10.30
N GLU A 79 -11.34 -11.21 -10.46
CA GLU A 79 -9.94 -11.19 -10.85
C GLU A 79 -9.15 -10.02 -10.28
N ALA A 80 -7.87 -10.27 -9.99
CA ALA A 80 -6.94 -9.25 -9.53
C ALA A 80 -6.47 -8.39 -10.73
N ASN A 81 -6.77 -7.08 -10.72
CA ASN A 81 -6.34 -6.17 -11.77
C ASN A 81 -4.80 -6.22 -11.90
N PRO A 82 -4.22 -6.54 -13.07
CA PRO A 82 -2.77 -6.58 -13.21
C PRO A 82 -2.13 -5.19 -13.16
N TYR A 83 -2.94 -4.13 -13.25
CA TYR A 83 -2.50 -2.74 -13.24
C TYR A 83 -2.76 -2.05 -11.90
N VAL A 84 -1.88 -1.11 -11.58
CA VAL A 84 -1.92 -0.33 -10.34
C VAL A 84 -1.70 1.14 -10.62
N ASP A 85 -2.21 1.96 -9.70
CA ASP A 85 -1.99 3.40 -9.69
C ASP A 85 -1.14 3.78 -8.48
N GLY A 86 -0.41 4.89 -8.57
CA GLY A 86 0.43 5.37 -7.48
C GLY A 86 0.50 6.88 -7.39
N SER A 87 0.48 7.38 -6.16
CA SER A 87 0.53 8.81 -5.83
C SER A 87 1.45 9.07 -4.65
N ASP A 88 1.82 10.34 -4.47
CA ASP A 88 2.53 10.78 -3.27
C ASP A 88 1.54 11.50 -2.34
N PHE A 89 1.64 11.19 -1.05
CA PHE A 89 0.83 11.76 0.01
C PHE A 89 1.73 12.35 1.09
N PHE A 90 1.20 13.30 1.85
CA PHE A 90 1.94 13.97 2.91
C PHE A 90 1.30 13.71 4.28
N LEU A 91 2.11 13.32 5.25
CA LEU A 91 1.66 12.95 6.59
C LEU A 91 2.37 13.78 7.67
N GLU A 92 1.58 14.25 8.64
CA GLU A 92 2.07 14.63 9.97
C GLU A 92 2.00 13.40 10.88
N VAL A 93 3.13 12.95 11.41
CA VAL A 93 3.22 11.76 12.27
C VAL A 93 3.80 12.18 13.61
N ASP A 94 3.04 11.94 14.69
CA ASP A 94 3.46 12.19 16.07
C ASP A 94 3.49 10.86 16.85
N GLU A 95 4.69 10.30 17.00
CA GLU A 95 4.90 9.05 17.75
C GLU A 95 4.57 9.21 19.25
N ARG A 96 4.66 10.42 19.82
CA ARG A 96 4.34 10.64 21.23
C ARG A 96 2.84 10.63 21.46
N GLN A 97 2.09 11.24 20.54
CA GLN A 97 0.63 11.26 20.54
C GLN A 97 0.01 10.01 19.90
N GLN A 98 0.83 9.16 19.26
CA GLN A 98 0.40 7.95 18.57
C GLN A 98 -0.61 8.26 17.46
N SER A 99 -0.30 9.28 16.64
CA SER A 99 -1.15 9.74 15.55
C SER A 99 -0.38 9.88 14.24
N ALA A 100 -1.11 9.70 13.13
CA ALA A 100 -0.65 9.99 11.78
C ALA A 100 -1.85 10.55 10.99
N GLU A 101 -1.70 11.75 10.44
CA GLU A 101 -2.78 12.43 9.73
C GLU A 101 -2.30 12.93 8.37
N PHE A 102 -3.18 12.86 7.37
CA PHE A 102 -2.91 13.51 6.09
C PHE A 102 -2.93 15.01 6.30
N VAL A 103 -1.99 15.67 5.65
CA VAL A 103 -1.95 17.12 5.52
C VAL A 103 -1.86 17.43 4.04
N TRP A 104 -2.30 18.62 3.66
CA TRP A 104 -2.37 19.01 2.25
C TRP A 104 -3.20 18.00 1.45
N GLU A 105 -4.39 17.72 1.96
CA GLU A 105 -5.31 16.76 1.34
C GLU A 105 -5.76 17.25 -0.04
N GLU A 106 -5.97 18.55 -0.20
CA GLU A 106 -6.34 19.12 -1.50
C GLU A 106 -5.26 18.80 -2.54
N GLU A 107 -3.98 18.94 -2.20
CA GLU A 107 -2.85 18.61 -3.06
C GLU A 107 -2.66 17.09 -3.23
N SER A 108 -2.90 16.32 -2.18
CA SER A 108 -2.66 14.87 -2.18
C SER A 108 -3.76 14.08 -2.92
N PHE A 109 -4.98 14.64 -3.00
CA PHE A 109 -6.15 13.94 -3.55
C PHE A 109 -6.79 14.63 -4.76
N ALA A 110 -6.45 15.88 -5.10
CA ALA A 110 -7.03 16.55 -6.27
C ALA A 110 -6.37 16.14 -7.60
N ASP A 111 -5.10 15.74 -7.59
CA ASP A 111 -4.36 15.43 -8.81
C ASP A 111 -4.52 13.96 -9.24
N ALA A 112 -4.39 13.75 -10.55
CA ALA A 112 -4.30 12.41 -11.13
C ALA A 112 -3.08 11.66 -10.58
N PRO A 113 -3.12 10.32 -10.49
CA PRO A 113 -2.00 9.57 -9.94
C PRO A 113 -0.73 9.77 -10.77
N HIS A 114 0.40 9.94 -10.08
CA HIS A 114 1.71 10.09 -10.70
C HIS A 114 2.11 8.87 -11.54
N LEU A 115 1.65 7.70 -11.13
CA LEU A 115 1.77 6.45 -11.85
C LEU A 115 0.36 5.95 -12.18
N HIS A 116 0.03 5.80 -13.46
CA HIS A 116 -1.29 5.35 -13.87
C HIS A 116 -1.23 4.02 -14.64
N GLY A 117 -2.10 3.07 -14.32
CA GLY A 117 -2.32 1.84 -15.07
C GLY A 117 -1.06 1.01 -15.32
N SER A 118 -0.14 1.00 -14.36
CA SER A 118 1.19 0.40 -14.54
C SER A 118 1.25 -1.04 -14.04
N GLU A 119 2.15 -1.85 -14.61
CA GLU A 119 2.39 -3.19 -14.08
C GLU A 119 2.98 -3.16 -12.67
N VAL A 120 2.65 -4.18 -11.87
CA VAL A 120 3.06 -4.30 -10.47
C VAL A 120 4.56 -4.14 -10.25
N LEU A 121 5.41 -4.80 -11.07
CA LEU A 121 6.86 -4.71 -10.89
C LEU A 121 7.40 -3.31 -11.17
N THR A 122 6.85 -2.63 -12.17
CA THR A 122 7.18 -1.24 -12.49
C THR A 122 6.79 -0.31 -11.34
N ALA A 123 5.60 -0.51 -10.77
CA ALA A 123 5.13 0.28 -9.64
C ALA A 123 5.96 0.06 -8.37
N ILE A 124 6.38 -1.17 -8.09
CA ILE A 124 7.28 -1.47 -6.96
C ILE A 124 8.62 -0.73 -7.15
N ARG A 125 9.18 -0.76 -8.36
CA ARG A 125 10.43 -0.04 -8.65
C ARG A 125 10.25 1.47 -8.46
N TRP A 126 9.18 2.04 -9.01
CA TRP A 126 8.83 3.45 -8.85
C TRP A 126 8.64 3.86 -7.37
N THR A 127 8.10 2.95 -6.55
CA THR A 127 7.94 3.16 -5.10
C THR A 127 9.31 3.27 -4.41
N SER A 128 10.32 2.53 -4.89
CA SER A 128 11.68 2.52 -4.36
C SER A 128 12.64 3.53 -5.00
N GLU A 129 12.26 4.21 -6.08
CA GLU A 129 13.09 5.24 -6.74
C GLU A 129 13.53 6.41 -5.84
N PRO A 130 12.78 6.82 -4.78
CA PRO A 130 13.35 7.72 -3.80
C PRO A 130 14.48 6.99 -3.06
N ASP A 131 15.73 7.26 -3.47
CA ASP A 131 17.00 6.66 -2.97
C ASP A 131 17.22 6.78 -1.44
N GLU A 132 16.26 7.33 -0.69
CA GLU A 132 16.31 7.55 0.77
C GLU A 132 15.00 7.15 1.49
N ALA A 133 14.14 6.32 0.88
CA ALA A 133 12.96 5.81 1.58
C ALA A 133 13.37 4.87 2.72
N LEU A 134 13.06 5.25 3.97
CA LEU A 134 13.41 4.48 5.17
C LEU A 134 12.50 3.26 5.39
N LEU A 135 11.36 3.23 4.69
CA LEU A 135 10.41 2.14 4.70
C LEU A 135 10.03 1.84 3.26
N CYS A 136 10.13 0.58 2.83
CA CYS A 136 9.48 0.06 1.64
C CYS A 136 8.73 -1.20 2.07
N VAL A 137 7.40 -1.13 2.06
CA VAL A 137 6.54 -2.27 2.42
C VAL A 137 5.79 -2.73 1.20
N ARG A 138 5.82 -4.04 0.95
CA ARG A 138 4.86 -4.71 0.08
C ARG A 138 3.85 -5.40 0.97
N LEU A 139 2.59 -5.06 0.80
CA LEU A 139 1.50 -5.60 1.58
C LEU A 139 0.77 -6.63 0.74
N GLU A 140 0.47 -7.77 1.37
CA GLU A 140 -0.35 -8.81 0.75
C GLU A 140 -1.78 -8.30 0.53
N ASP A 141 -2.43 -8.84 -0.49
CA ASP A 141 -3.83 -8.55 -0.78
C ASP A 141 -4.71 -9.08 0.37
N PRO A 142 -5.36 -8.20 1.14
CA PRO A 142 -6.15 -8.60 2.30
C PRO A 142 -7.47 -9.29 1.90
N PHE A 143 -7.82 -9.29 0.60
CA PHE A 143 -9.08 -9.80 0.07
C PHE A 143 -8.93 -11.13 -0.69
N GLN A 144 -7.72 -11.67 -0.81
CA GLN A 144 -7.53 -13.02 -1.35
C GLN A 144 -8.33 -14.03 -0.51
N THR A 145 -9.36 -14.62 -1.11
CA THR A 145 -10.02 -15.77 -0.52
C THR A 145 -9.11 -16.98 -0.69
N ARG A 146 -8.96 -17.79 0.38
CA ARG A 146 -8.05 -18.95 0.46
C ARG A 146 -8.20 -20.00 -0.66
N THR A 147 -9.19 -19.86 -1.53
CA THR A 147 -9.44 -20.72 -2.69
C THR A 147 -8.30 -20.68 -3.72
N ASP A 148 -7.56 -19.58 -3.82
CA ASP A 148 -6.48 -19.45 -4.82
C ASP A 148 -5.17 -20.14 -4.40
N GLN A 149 -4.92 -20.30 -3.09
CA GLN A 149 -3.76 -21.07 -2.60
C GLN A 149 -3.90 -22.58 -2.88
N ALA A 150 -5.12 -23.10 -2.98
CA ALA A 150 -5.35 -24.51 -3.33
C ALA A 150 -5.04 -24.80 -4.80
N LYS A 151 -5.35 -23.86 -5.71
CA LYS A 151 -5.09 -24.03 -7.15
C LYS A 151 -3.61 -23.92 -7.51
N LEU A 152 -2.83 -23.11 -6.79
CA LEU A 152 -1.38 -23.03 -6.99
C LEU A 152 -0.66 -24.30 -6.49
N GLY A 153 -1.17 -24.96 -5.45
CA GLY A 153 -0.64 -26.23 -4.94
C GLY A 153 -0.97 -27.46 -5.79
N GLU A 154 -2.04 -27.43 -6.57
CA GLU A 154 -2.41 -28.52 -7.49
C GLU A 154 -1.68 -28.44 -8.84
N ALA A 155 -1.41 -27.24 -9.36
CA ALA A 155 -0.66 -27.07 -10.60
C ALA A 155 0.81 -27.54 -10.50
N THR A 156 1.41 -27.49 -9.31
CA THR A 156 2.78 -28.01 -9.09
C THR A 156 2.82 -29.54 -8.89
N ARG A 157 1.69 -30.21 -8.70
CA ARG A 157 1.64 -31.67 -8.50
C ARG A 157 1.27 -32.48 -9.75
N GLN A 158 0.84 -31.84 -10.84
CA GLN A 158 0.49 -32.54 -12.10
C GLN A 158 1.60 -32.53 -13.16
N GLY A 159 2.79 -32.01 -12.85
CA GLY A 159 3.93 -31.92 -13.77
C GLY A 159 4.98 -33.02 -13.66
N THR A 160 4.67 -34.20 -13.13
CA THR A 160 5.62 -35.33 -13.09
C THR A 160 4.89 -36.68 -13.08
N SER A 161 4.57 -37.16 -14.28
CA SER A 161 4.34 -38.57 -14.60
C SER A 161 4.70 -38.69 -16.09
N GLU A 162 6.01 -38.69 -16.38
CA GLU A 162 6.70 -39.87 -16.93
C GLU A 162 5.90 -40.56 -18.03
N GLY A 163 6.35 -40.32 -19.27
CA GLY A 163 5.93 -41.07 -20.43
C GLY A 163 6.47 -42.49 -20.35
N ASP A 164 5.63 -43.45 -20.74
CA ASP A 164 6.05 -44.79 -21.10
C ASP A 164 5.63 -44.99 -22.57
N GLU A 165 6.60 -44.81 -23.47
CA GLU A 165 6.47 -45.10 -24.88
C GLU A 165 6.64 -46.61 -25.10
N THR A 166 5.54 -47.35 -25.24
CA THR A 166 5.58 -48.71 -25.79
C THR A 166 5.29 -48.67 -27.29
N TRP A 167 6.33 -48.88 -28.09
CA TRP A 167 6.22 -49.19 -29.52
C TRP A 167 5.78 -50.64 -29.71
N THR A 168 4.74 -50.85 -30.52
CA THR A 168 4.39 -52.15 -31.15
C THR A 168 4.29 -51.97 -32.65
#